data_AF-A0A2I4BWN8-F1
#
_entry.id   AF-A0A2I4BWN8-F1
#
_cell.length_a   1.000
_cell.length_b   1.000
_cell.length_c   1.000
_cell.angle_alpha   90.00
_cell.angle_beta   90.00
_cell.angle_gamma   90.00
#
_symmetry.space_group_name_H-M   'P 1'
#
loop_
_entity.id
_entity.type
_entity.pdbx_description
1 polymer ?
#
loop_
_entity_poly.entity_id
_entity_poly.type
_entity_poly.pdbx_seq_one_letter_code
_entity_poly.pdbx_strand_id
1 'polypeptide(L)'
;MRRFVYCKVVLTTSLVWVLVDVFLLLYFSECNKCDNRKDRSLLPALRAVISRSHEGPGEMGKAVNIPKNDQEKMKELFKINQFNLLASDMIALNRSLPDVRLDGSAVVCPIIDVISDETFEYMAGSDMTYGGFNWKLNFRWYPVPQREMDRRKGDRTLPVRTPTMAGGLFSIDKTYFEEIGSYDPGMDIWGGENLEMSFRIWQCGGSLEIVTCSHVGHVFRKATPYSFPGGTGQVINKNNRRLAEVWMDDFKDFFYIISPGVMRVDYGDVSSRKVLRGALKCKPFSWYLENIYPDSQIPRRYYSLGEIRNVETNQCVDNMGRKENEKVGFFNCHGMGGNQVFSYTADKEIRTDDLCLDASRLNGPILMLKCHHMKGNQMFEYDAEYVGKWEYDFEKHTFLHIITQSCLTISRLEDGTYGPTVENCNSSPLQSWVLHNYTRQEVARRLYYSPTDYFL
;
A
#
# COMPACT_ATOMS: atom_id res chain seq x y z
N MET A 1 -42.54 61.54 0.94
CA MET A 1 -43.42 60.40 1.31
C MET A 1 -43.05 59.05 0.68
N ARG A 2 -42.61 58.94 -0.58
CA ARG A 2 -42.33 57.63 -1.22
C ARG A 2 -41.14 56.83 -0.62
N ARG A 3 -40.05 57.48 -0.19
CA ARG A 3 -38.86 56.79 0.40
C ARG A 3 -39.17 56.02 1.70
N PHE A 4 -40.12 56.49 2.51
CA PHE A 4 -40.51 55.83 3.76
C PHE A 4 -41.29 54.53 3.53
N VAL A 5 -42.03 54.44 2.42
CA VAL A 5 -42.80 53.24 2.06
C VAL A 5 -41.85 52.13 1.62
N TYR A 6 -40.84 52.44 0.80
CA TYR A 6 -39.83 51.46 0.41
C TYR A 6 -39.04 50.92 1.61
N CYS A 7 -38.66 51.78 2.55
CA CYS A 7 -37.94 51.36 3.74
C CYS A 7 -38.78 50.43 4.63
N LYS A 8 -40.09 50.72 4.78
CA LYS A 8 -41.03 49.81 5.48
C LYS A 8 -41.20 48.48 4.77
N VAL A 9 -41.32 48.47 3.44
CA VAL A 9 -41.44 47.22 2.67
C VAL A 9 -40.18 46.39 2.80
N VAL A 10 -38.99 46.98 2.66
CA VAL A 10 -37.70 46.28 2.80
C VAL A 10 -37.51 45.74 4.21
N LEU A 11 -37.86 46.52 5.24
CA LEU A 11 -37.79 46.05 6.63
C LEU A 11 -38.78 44.91 6.89
N THR A 12 -39.99 44.99 6.34
CA THR A 12 -41.02 43.96 6.52
C THR A 12 -40.64 42.67 5.80
N THR A 13 -40.15 42.75 4.56
CA THR A 13 -39.71 41.56 3.82
C THR A 13 -38.47 40.94 4.46
N SER A 14 -37.52 41.75 4.93
CA SER A 14 -36.34 41.25 5.66
C SER A 14 -36.73 40.56 6.97
N LEU A 15 -37.70 41.12 7.71
CA LEU A 15 -38.20 40.49 8.94
C LEU A 15 -38.90 39.15 8.66
N VAL A 16 -39.67 39.07 7.57
CA VAL A 16 -40.30 37.81 7.14
C VAL A 16 -39.25 36.76 6.79
N TRP A 17 -38.20 37.11 6.05
CA TRP A 17 -37.12 36.17 5.72
C TRP A 17 -36.34 35.73 6.97
N VAL A 18 -36.06 36.64 7.91
CA VAL A 18 -35.43 36.27 9.19
C VAL A 18 -36.30 35.30 10.00
N LEU A 19 -37.63 35.50 10.03
CA LEU A 19 -38.54 34.58 10.73
C LEU A 19 -38.62 33.22 10.03
N VAL A 20 -38.59 33.19 8.70
CA VAL A 20 -38.54 31.94 7.91
C VAL A 20 -37.21 31.20 8.15
N ASP A 21 -36.08 31.90 8.16
CA ASP A 21 -34.77 31.31 8.43
C ASP A 21 -34.68 30.80 9.86
N VAL A 22 -35.19 31.53 10.86
CA VAL A 22 -35.27 31.07 12.25
C VAL A 22 -36.20 29.86 12.36
N PHE A 23 -37.33 29.83 11.66
CA PHE A 23 -38.22 28.68 11.66
C PHE A 23 -37.57 27.45 11.00
N LEU A 24 -36.91 27.62 9.85
CA LEU A 24 -36.17 26.56 9.17
C LEU A 24 -35.01 26.06 10.03
N LEU A 25 -34.27 26.96 10.66
CA LEU A 25 -33.22 26.58 11.61
C LEU A 25 -33.82 25.85 12.81
N LEU A 26 -34.94 26.27 13.39
CA LEU A 26 -35.58 25.54 14.49
C LEU A 26 -36.19 24.19 14.07
N TYR A 27 -36.65 24.08 12.81
CA TYR A 27 -37.25 22.86 12.26
C TYR A 27 -36.18 21.84 11.83
N PHE A 28 -35.03 22.30 11.33
CA PHE A 28 -33.93 21.43 10.89
C PHE A 28 -32.77 21.30 11.90
N SER A 29 -32.67 22.20 12.89
CA SER A 29 -31.80 22.06 14.07
C SER A 29 -32.54 21.27 15.15
N GLU A 30 -32.67 19.95 14.96
CA GLU A 30 -33.03 19.06 16.06
C GLU A 30 -31.89 18.99 17.09
N CYS A 31 -31.88 19.93 18.03
CA CYS A 31 -31.23 19.74 19.34
C CYS A 31 -32.13 20.26 20.47
N ASN A 32 -33.42 19.95 20.38
CA ASN A 32 -34.40 20.33 21.40
C ASN A 32 -35.18 19.13 21.95
N LYS A 33 -34.45 18.04 22.26
CA LYS A 33 -34.86 16.94 23.15
C LYS A 33 -33.64 16.11 23.60
N CYS A 34 -32.69 16.78 24.24
CA CYS A 34 -31.70 16.12 25.09
C CYS A 34 -32.13 16.31 26.55
N ASP A 35 -33.18 15.58 26.97
CA ASP A 35 -33.10 14.93 28.28
C ASP A 35 -34.13 13.80 28.51
N ASN A 36 -33.60 12.74 29.11
CA ASN A 36 -34.22 11.61 29.81
C ASN A 36 -35.22 10.66 29.11
N ARG A 37 -34.66 9.47 28.78
CA ARG A 37 -35.24 8.11 28.91
C ARG A 37 -36.76 7.98 28.72
N LYS A 38 -37.17 7.74 27.47
CA LYS A 38 -38.01 6.61 27.00
C LYS A 38 -38.51 6.90 25.58
N ASP A 39 -38.34 5.93 24.70
CA ASP A 39 -39.06 5.77 23.44
C ASP A 39 -39.13 6.99 22.50
N ARG A 40 -38.05 7.19 21.73
CA ARG A 40 -38.18 7.82 20.41
C ARG A 40 -38.85 6.81 19.49
N SER A 41 -40.09 7.11 19.12
CA SER A 41 -40.89 6.35 18.17
C SER A 41 -40.19 6.24 16.82
N LEU A 42 -39.52 5.12 16.61
CA LEU A 42 -39.39 4.51 15.30
C LEU A 42 -40.78 4.53 14.65
N LEU A 43 -40.89 5.00 13.40
CA LEU A 43 -42.12 4.84 12.58
C LEU A 43 -42.68 3.43 12.84
N PRO A 44 -43.98 3.21 12.98
CA PRO A 44 -44.53 1.87 13.22
C PRO A 44 -43.98 0.83 12.23
N ALA A 45 -43.70 1.24 10.99
CA ALA A 45 -42.99 0.47 9.98
C ALA A 45 -41.54 0.12 10.37
N LEU A 46 -40.75 1.07 10.87
CA LEU A 46 -39.38 0.87 11.33
C LEU A 46 -39.30 0.09 12.65
N ARG A 47 -40.29 0.26 13.54
CA ARG A 47 -40.44 -0.54 14.76
C ARG A 47 -40.80 -1.99 14.40
N ALA A 48 -41.68 -2.20 13.40
CA ALA A 48 -42.00 -3.52 12.86
C ALA A 48 -40.85 -4.16 12.06
N VAL A 49 -39.96 -3.37 11.45
CA VAL A 49 -38.75 -3.88 10.78
C VAL A 49 -37.67 -4.26 11.81
N ILE A 50 -37.50 -3.47 12.87
CA ILE A 50 -36.51 -3.75 13.93
C ILE A 50 -37.00 -4.83 14.91
N SER A 51 -38.32 -4.99 15.10
CA SER A 51 -38.89 -5.97 16.03
C SER A 51 -39.16 -7.35 15.41
N ARG A 52 -38.72 -7.63 14.17
CA ARG A 52 -38.80 -8.99 13.63
C ARG A 52 -37.91 -9.91 14.47
N SER A 53 -38.45 -11.09 14.79
CA SER A 53 -37.77 -12.12 15.57
C SER A 53 -36.36 -12.37 15.03
N HIS A 54 -35.42 -12.66 15.93
CA HIS A 54 -34.06 -13.12 15.60
C HIS A 54 -34.09 -14.57 15.05
N GLU A 55 -35.08 -14.86 14.21
CA GLU A 55 -35.35 -16.14 13.60
C GLU A 55 -35.97 -15.84 12.22
N GLY A 56 -35.28 -16.29 11.17
CA GLY A 56 -35.67 -16.07 9.79
C GLY A 56 -34.61 -16.54 8.79
N PRO A 57 -34.92 -16.58 7.49
CA PRO A 57 -33.94 -16.92 6.46
C PRO A 57 -32.74 -15.95 6.52
N GLY A 58 -31.52 -16.49 6.58
CA GLY A 58 -30.30 -15.66 6.61
C GLY A 58 -29.81 -15.25 7.99
N GLU A 59 -30.56 -15.56 9.05
CA GLU A 59 -30.19 -15.21 10.42
C GLU A 59 -28.94 -15.97 10.89
N MET A 60 -28.05 -15.31 11.62
CA MET A 60 -26.72 -15.82 11.98
C MET A 60 -25.93 -16.29 10.75
N GLY A 61 -26.14 -15.65 9.60
CA GLY A 61 -25.44 -15.98 8.36
C GLY A 61 -25.80 -17.34 7.75
N LYS A 62 -26.89 -17.99 8.19
CA LYS A 62 -27.33 -19.29 7.64
C LYS A 62 -27.81 -19.14 6.19
N ALA A 63 -27.64 -20.18 5.37
CA ALA A 63 -28.09 -20.16 3.98
C ALA A 63 -29.61 -19.97 3.84
N VAL A 64 -30.02 -19.17 2.84
CA VAL A 64 -31.43 -18.96 2.48
C VAL A 64 -31.82 -19.93 1.38
N ASN A 65 -32.65 -20.91 1.71
CA ASN A 65 -33.14 -21.89 0.74
C ASN A 65 -34.39 -21.36 0.03
N ILE A 66 -34.29 -21.13 -1.27
CA ILE A 66 -35.43 -20.67 -2.09
C ILE A 66 -36.40 -21.83 -2.34
N PRO A 67 -37.70 -21.68 -2.06
CA PRO A 67 -38.71 -22.68 -2.38
C PRO A 67 -38.69 -23.04 -3.87
N LYS A 68 -38.96 -24.32 -4.20
CA LYS A 68 -38.92 -24.81 -5.60
C LYS A 68 -39.84 -24.00 -6.54
N ASN A 69 -40.98 -23.54 -6.03
CA ASN A 69 -41.96 -22.77 -6.79
C ASN A 69 -41.47 -21.38 -7.19
N ASP A 70 -40.48 -20.84 -6.47
CA ASP A 70 -39.95 -19.50 -6.71
C ASP A 70 -38.64 -19.51 -7.50
N GLN A 71 -38.17 -20.67 -7.98
CA GLN A 71 -36.89 -20.76 -8.66
C GLN A 71 -36.86 -20.04 -10.01
N GLU A 72 -37.96 -20.00 -10.76
CA GLU A 72 -38.01 -19.23 -12.02
C GLU A 72 -37.98 -17.72 -11.75
N LYS A 73 -38.74 -17.27 -10.76
CA LYS A 73 -38.73 -15.87 -10.30
C LYS A 73 -37.35 -15.46 -9.79
N MET A 74 -36.68 -16.33 -9.03
CA MET A 74 -35.30 -16.14 -8.59
C MET A 74 -34.37 -15.95 -9.79
N LYS A 75 -34.45 -16.81 -10.83
CA LYS A 75 -33.64 -16.69 -12.05
C LYS A 75 -33.86 -15.37 -12.79
N GLU A 76 -35.09 -14.88 -12.87
CA GLU A 76 -35.38 -13.59 -13.50
C GLU A 76 -34.85 -12.41 -12.66
N LEU A 77 -35.08 -12.42 -11.34
CA LEU A 77 -34.58 -11.38 -10.45
C LEU A 77 -33.05 -11.37 -10.34
N PHE A 78 -32.42 -12.54 -10.51
CA PHE A 78 -30.97 -12.66 -10.55
C PHE A 78 -30.36 -11.85 -11.71
N LYS A 79 -31.05 -11.76 -12.86
CA LYS A 79 -30.54 -11.04 -14.04
C LYS A 79 -30.36 -9.53 -13.80
N ILE A 80 -31.12 -8.94 -12.87
CA ILE A 80 -31.12 -7.49 -12.63
C ILE A 80 -29.85 -7.04 -11.93
N ASN A 81 -29.50 -7.68 -10.81
CA ASN A 81 -28.39 -7.26 -9.96
C ASN A 81 -27.24 -8.29 -9.90
N GLN A 82 -27.34 -9.39 -10.66
CA GLN A 82 -26.35 -10.48 -10.71
C GLN A 82 -26.05 -11.15 -9.36
N PHE A 83 -27.03 -11.12 -8.45
CA PHE A 83 -27.07 -11.92 -7.23
C PHE A 83 -28.51 -12.35 -6.94
N ASN A 84 -28.71 -13.30 -6.04
CA ASN A 84 -30.04 -13.81 -5.69
C ASN A 84 -30.83 -12.77 -4.89
N LEU A 85 -31.40 -11.81 -5.60
CA LEU A 85 -32.18 -10.71 -5.07
C LEU A 85 -33.39 -11.22 -4.28
N LEU A 86 -33.99 -12.33 -4.72
CA LEU A 86 -35.08 -12.97 -3.99
C LEU A 86 -34.62 -13.50 -2.61
N ALA A 87 -33.44 -14.10 -2.52
CA ALA A 87 -32.85 -14.48 -1.24
C ALA A 87 -32.54 -13.23 -0.38
N SER A 88 -32.01 -12.18 -0.99
CA SER A 88 -31.71 -10.91 -0.31
C SER A 88 -32.96 -10.28 0.31
N ASP A 89 -34.08 -10.27 -0.43
CA ASP A 89 -35.36 -9.73 0.03
C ASP A 89 -35.99 -10.57 1.15
N MET A 90 -35.64 -11.85 1.24
CA MET A 90 -36.05 -12.75 2.33
C MET A 90 -35.23 -12.55 3.62
N ILE A 91 -34.07 -11.90 3.53
CA ILE A 91 -33.18 -11.66 4.67
C ILE A 91 -33.63 -10.40 5.41
N ALA A 92 -33.70 -10.48 6.74
CA ALA A 92 -33.97 -9.30 7.55
C ALA A 92 -32.83 -8.28 7.41
N LEU A 93 -33.16 -7.01 7.17
CA LEU A 93 -32.18 -5.92 7.07
C LEU A 93 -31.32 -5.75 8.33
N ASN A 94 -31.82 -6.21 9.48
CA ASN A 94 -31.17 -6.18 10.79
C ASN A 94 -30.75 -7.58 11.28
N ARG A 95 -30.52 -8.55 10.39
CA ARG A 95 -30.08 -9.89 10.80
C ARG A 95 -28.77 -9.87 11.61
N SER A 96 -28.63 -10.81 12.52
CA SER A 96 -27.37 -11.03 13.23
C SER A 96 -26.40 -11.87 12.37
N LEU A 97 -25.10 -11.75 12.64
CA LEU A 97 -24.04 -12.59 12.10
C LEU A 97 -23.29 -13.29 13.25
N PRO A 98 -22.68 -14.46 13.02
CA PRO A 98 -21.80 -15.07 14.01
C PRO A 98 -20.64 -14.13 14.32
N ASP A 99 -20.37 -13.92 15.61
CA ASP A 99 -19.20 -13.16 16.03
C ASP A 99 -17.96 -14.02 15.81
N VAL A 100 -17.16 -13.65 14.81
CA VAL A 100 -15.90 -14.32 14.45
C VAL A 100 -14.68 -13.57 14.95
N ARG A 101 -14.87 -12.53 15.76
CA ARG A 101 -13.77 -11.74 16.34
C ARG A 101 -13.12 -12.50 17.49
N LEU A 102 -11.79 -12.47 17.53
CA LEU A 102 -11.03 -12.83 18.72
C LEU A 102 -11.04 -11.64 19.69
N ASP A 103 -11.06 -11.90 21.00
CA ASP A 103 -11.11 -10.86 22.03
C ASP A 103 -9.79 -10.05 22.05
N GLY A 104 -9.86 -8.72 21.97
CA GLY A 104 -8.70 -7.81 22.07
C GLY A 104 -8.52 -6.79 20.93
N SER A 105 -7.37 -6.09 20.93
CA SER A 105 -6.96 -5.01 20.00
C SER A 105 -6.60 -5.51 18.58
N ALA A 106 -7.22 -6.59 18.13
CA ALA A 106 -6.99 -7.21 16.84
C ALA A 106 -7.91 -6.60 15.77
N VAL A 107 -7.30 -6.15 14.67
CA VAL A 107 -8.00 -5.72 13.46
C VAL A 107 -7.98 -6.87 12.48
N VAL A 108 -9.15 -7.32 12.04
CA VAL A 108 -9.28 -8.53 11.22
C VAL A 108 -9.76 -8.21 9.82
N CYS A 109 -9.12 -8.81 8.83
CA CYS A 109 -9.47 -8.74 7.41
C CYS A 109 -9.95 -10.11 6.93
N PRO A 110 -10.94 -10.18 6.02
CA PRO A 110 -11.27 -11.43 5.35
C PRO A 110 -10.24 -11.74 4.25
N ILE A 111 -10.22 -12.98 3.77
CA ILE A 111 -9.71 -13.30 2.45
C ILE A 111 -10.62 -12.61 1.42
N ILE A 112 -9.99 -11.89 0.49
CA ILE A 112 -10.71 -11.20 -0.58
C ILE A 112 -10.71 -12.10 -1.81
N ASP A 113 -11.86 -12.66 -2.12
CA ASP A 113 -12.07 -13.46 -3.31
C ASP A 113 -12.28 -12.53 -4.51
N VAL A 114 -11.80 -12.93 -5.69
CA VAL A 114 -11.89 -12.09 -6.90
C VAL A 114 -13.21 -12.38 -7.59
N ILE A 115 -14.02 -11.35 -7.79
CA ILE A 115 -15.13 -11.39 -8.72
C ILE A 115 -14.67 -10.72 -10.01
N SER A 116 -14.65 -11.47 -11.11
CA SER A 116 -14.25 -10.96 -12.43
C SER A 116 -15.09 -9.74 -12.82
N ASP A 117 -14.44 -8.64 -13.23
CA ASP A 117 -15.14 -7.45 -13.70
C ASP A 117 -15.79 -7.63 -15.08
N GLU A 118 -15.37 -8.65 -15.84
CA GLU A 118 -15.91 -8.98 -17.16
C GLU A 118 -17.02 -10.04 -17.10
N THR A 119 -16.81 -11.10 -16.32
CA THR A 119 -17.68 -12.29 -16.32
C THR A 119 -18.47 -12.48 -15.02
N PHE A 120 -18.16 -11.72 -13.96
CA PHE A 120 -18.67 -11.93 -12.60
C PHE A 120 -18.38 -13.33 -12.03
N GLU A 121 -17.45 -14.07 -12.64
CA GLU A 121 -16.95 -15.34 -12.11
C GLU A 121 -16.31 -15.10 -10.73
N TYR A 122 -16.71 -15.94 -9.77
CA TYR A 122 -16.16 -15.93 -8.42
C TYR A 122 -14.95 -16.86 -8.35
N MET A 123 -13.77 -16.27 -8.23
CA MET A 123 -12.50 -16.97 -8.06
C MET A 123 -12.08 -16.85 -6.60
N ALA A 124 -12.00 -18.00 -5.91
CA ALA A 124 -11.55 -18.06 -4.53
C ALA A 124 -10.13 -17.48 -4.41
N GLY A 125 -9.98 -16.55 -3.46
CA GLY A 125 -8.72 -15.97 -3.06
C GLY A 125 -7.85 -17.00 -2.36
N SER A 126 -6.55 -16.73 -2.33
CA SER A 126 -5.59 -17.60 -1.66
C SER A 126 -5.48 -17.24 -0.18
N ASP A 127 -5.50 -18.25 0.68
CA ASP A 127 -5.11 -18.14 2.10
C ASP A 127 -3.59 -18.22 2.31
N MET A 128 -2.83 -18.34 1.21
CA MET A 128 -1.37 -18.34 1.15
C MET A 128 -0.81 -17.00 0.72
N THR A 129 -1.62 -15.94 0.74
CA THR A 129 -1.16 -14.56 0.54
C THR A 129 -1.39 -13.71 1.78
N TYR A 130 -0.52 -12.72 1.96
CA TYR A 130 -0.64 -11.69 2.99
C TYR A 130 -0.29 -10.31 2.41
N GLY A 131 -0.76 -9.26 3.08
CA GLY A 131 -0.59 -7.88 2.65
C GLY A 131 0.77 -7.32 3.07
N GLY A 132 1.49 -6.78 2.09
CA GLY A 132 2.72 -6.02 2.29
C GLY A 132 2.72 -4.72 1.50
N PHE A 133 3.91 -4.14 1.34
CA PHE A 133 4.11 -2.95 0.51
C PHE A 133 5.53 -2.90 -0.02
N ASN A 134 5.70 -2.25 -1.18
CA ASN A 134 7.00 -2.07 -1.80
C ASN A 134 7.61 -0.68 -1.52
N TRP A 135 8.77 -0.38 -2.12
CA TRP A 135 9.54 0.83 -1.77
C TRP A 135 8.81 2.14 -2.11
N LYS A 136 7.83 2.05 -3.01
CA LYS A 136 7.01 3.17 -3.47
C LYS A 136 5.73 3.35 -2.64
N LEU A 137 5.61 2.64 -1.52
CA LEU A 137 4.42 2.62 -0.66
C LEU A 137 3.16 2.18 -1.40
N ASN A 138 3.30 1.24 -2.34
CA ASN A 138 2.16 0.58 -2.95
C ASN A 138 1.85 -0.70 -2.19
N PHE A 139 0.58 -0.90 -1.86
CA PHE A 139 0.11 -2.18 -1.33
C PHE A 139 0.35 -3.30 -2.34
N ARG A 140 0.81 -4.46 -1.84
CA ARG A 140 1.08 -5.66 -2.63
C ARG A 140 0.66 -6.90 -1.86
N TRP A 141 0.17 -7.88 -2.61
CA TRP A 141 0.00 -9.24 -2.09
C TRP A 141 1.31 -10.01 -2.29
N TYR A 142 1.82 -10.59 -1.20
CA TYR A 142 2.98 -11.48 -1.24
C TYR A 142 2.58 -12.88 -0.76
N PRO A 143 3.34 -13.93 -1.10
CA PRO A 143 3.17 -15.25 -0.48
C PRO A 143 3.42 -15.19 1.03
N VAL A 144 2.65 -15.96 1.80
CA VAL A 144 2.86 -16.09 3.25
C VAL A 144 4.27 -16.63 3.52
N PRO A 145 5.09 -15.95 4.34
CA PRO A 145 6.47 -16.35 4.57
C PRO A 145 6.53 -17.59 5.48
N GLN A 146 7.61 -18.37 5.35
CA GLN A 146 7.79 -19.62 6.10
C GLN A 146 7.65 -19.43 7.62
N ARG A 147 8.14 -18.32 8.19
CA ARG A 147 7.99 -18.01 9.62
C ARG A 147 6.54 -18.00 10.11
N GLU A 148 5.60 -17.55 9.26
CA GLU A 148 4.19 -17.45 9.62
C GLU A 148 3.50 -18.81 9.44
N MET A 149 3.93 -19.59 8.45
CA MET A 149 3.54 -21.00 8.32
C MET A 149 3.97 -21.82 9.54
N ASP A 150 5.21 -21.63 10.00
CA ASP A 150 5.77 -22.31 11.17
C ASP A 150 5.01 -21.92 12.46
N ARG A 151 4.68 -20.63 12.62
CA ARG A 151 3.87 -20.13 13.75
C ARG A 151 2.51 -20.83 13.81
N ARG A 152 1.88 -21.04 12.66
CA ARG A 152 0.57 -21.70 12.54
C ARG A 152 0.66 -23.22 12.67
N LYS A 153 1.86 -23.82 12.62
CA LYS A 153 2.09 -25.28 12.74
C LYS A 153 1.23 -26.12 11.78
N GLY A 154 0.98 -25.59 10.58
CA GLY A 154 0.14 -26.23 9.57
C GLY A 154 -1.38 -26.05 9.75
N ASP A 155 -1.84 -25.40 10.83
CA ASP A 155 -3.26 -25.11 11.02
C ASP A 155 -3.68 -23.90 10.18
N ARG A 156 -4.36 -24.20 9.06
CA ARG A 156 -4.84 -23.21 8.09
C ARG A 156 -6.08 -22.45 8.55
N THR A 157 -6.66 -22.77 9.71
CA THR A 157 -7.79 -22.04 10.30
C THR A 157 -7.35 -20.88 11.18
N LEU A 158 -6.12 -20.92 11.69
CA LEU A 158 -5.55 -19.81 12.47
C LEU A 158 -5.39 -18.57 11.60
N PRO A 159 -5.69 -17.36 12.09
CA PRO A 159 -5.46 -16.12 11.35
C PRO A 159 -4.00 -15.96 10.93
N VAL A 160 -3.78 -15.33 9.77
CA VAL A 160 -2.46 -14.95 9.25
C VAL A 160 -2.14 -13.53 9.70
N ARG A 161 -1.04 -13.33 10.43
CA ARG A 161 -0.58 -11.97 10.76
C ARG A 161 -0.10 -11.27 9.51
N THR A 162 -0.68 -10.10 9.20
CA THR A 162 -0.39 -9.37 7.98
C THR A 162 0.24 -8.00 8.30
N PRO A 163 1.40 -7.65 7.70
CA PRO A 163 2.02 -6.33 7.85
C PRO A 163 1.06 -5.20 7.49
N THR A 164 0.33 -5.37 6.39
CA THR A 164 -0.62 -4.37 5.90
C THR A 164 -1.93 -5.02 5.48
N MET A 165 -2.97 -4.19 5.36
CA MET A 165 -4.27 -4.58 4.80
C MET A 165 -4.53 -3.89 3.47
N ALA A 166 -5.42 -4.48 2.66
CA ALA A 166 -5.94 -3.85 1.45
C ALA A 166 -6.74 -2.57 1.78
N GLY A 167 -7.38 -2.51 2.96
CA GLY A 167 -8.03 -1.32 3.51
C GLY A 167 -9.55 -1.25 3.32
N GLY A 168 -10.09 -1.77 2.21
CA GLY A 168 -11.53 -1.70 1.92
C GLY A 168 -12.40 -2.62 2.79
N LEU A 169 -11.83 -3.70 3.33
CA LEU A 169 -12.56 -4.74 4.05
C LEU A 169 -11.79 -5.11 5.33
N PHE A 170 -12.34 -4.73 6.48
CA PHE A 170 -11.83 -5.11 7.78
C PHE A 170 -12.92 -4.94 8.84
N SER A 171 -12.70 -5.54 10.02
CA SER A 171 -13.47 -5.29 11.23
C SER A 171 -12.54 -4.84 12.34
N ILE A 172 -12.98 -3.85 13.09
CA ILE A 172 -12.25 -3.26 14.22
C ILE A 172 -13.23 -2.94 15.34
N ASP A 173 -12.82 -3.10 16.59
CA ASP A 173 -13.61 -2.58 17.71
C ASP A 173 -13.74 -1.04 17.59
N LYS A 174 -14.96 -0.53 17.81
CA LYS A 174 -15.25 0.89 17.64
C LYS A 174 -14.43 1.75 18.61
N THR A 175 -14.36 1.33 19.87
CA THR A 175 -13.64 2.07 20.92
C THR A 175 -12.16 2.10 20.58
N TYR A 176 -11.59 0.95 20.23
CA TYR A 176 -10.20 0.85 19.80
C TYR A 176 -9.91 1.72 18.56
N PHE A 177 -10.80 1.74 17.56
CA PHE A 177 -10.67 2.59 16.38
C PHE A 177 -10.61 4.09 16.72
N GLU A 178 -11.45 4.53 17.66
CA GLU A 178 -11.46 5.92 18.14
C GLU A 178 -10.22 6.23 18.99
N GLU A 179 -9.80 5.31 19.87
CA GLU A 179 -8.61 5.45 20.74
C GLU A 179 -7.31 5.56 19.95
N ILE A 180 -7.15 4.78 18.87
CA ILE A 180 -5.98 4.89 17.99
C ILE A 180 -6.10 6.05 16.98
N GLY A 181 -7.10 6.93 17.14
CA GLY A 181 -7.24 8.17 16.40
C GLY A 181 -7.78 8.02 14.98
N SER A 182 -8.68 7.06 14.73
CA SER A 182 -9.48 6.89 13.50
C SER A 182 -8.68 7.07 12.20
N TYR A 183 -9.22 7.63 11.12
CA TYR A 183 -8.39 7.95 9.95
C TYR A 183 -7.68 9.29 10.12
N ASP A 184 -6.54 9.49 9.45
CA ASP A 184 -5.93 10.82 9.35
C ASP A 184 -6.87 11.75 8.56
N PRO A 185 -7.47 12.78 9.19
CA PRO A 185 -8.44 13.63 8.52
C PRO A 185 -7.83 14.53 7.44
N GLY A 186 -6.49 14.62 7.35
CA GLY A 186 -5.81 15.37 6.30
C GLY A 186 -5.51 14.55 5.04
N MET A 187 -5.87 13.26 5.01
CA MET A 187 -5.82 12.45 3.80
C MET A 187 -7.03 12.72 2.91
N ASP A 188 -6.79 12.84 1.61
CA ASP A 188 -7.85 13.15 0.63
C ASP A 188 -8.22 11.89 -0.17
N ILE A 189 -9.52 11.68 -0.38
CA ILE A 189 -10.13 10.75 -1.34
C ILE A 189 -9.69 9.28 -1.20
N TRP A 190 -8.48 8.93 -1.68
CA TRP A 190 -8.00 7.56 -1.78
C TRP A 190 -6.48 7.49 -1.85
N GLY A 191 -5.92 6.44 -1.22
CA GLY A 191 -4.53 6.03 -1.33
C GLY A 191 -3.77 6.32 -0.05
N GLY A 192 -3.03 5.32 0.45
CA GLY A 192 -2.14 5.44 1.61
C GLY A 192 -2.82 5.24 2.96
N GLU A 193 -4.15 5.38 3.06
CA GLU A 193 -4.90 5.23 4.32
C GLU A 193 -4.81 3.83 4.90
N ASN A 194 -4.78 2.82 4.04
CA ASN A 194 -4.64 1.42 4.40
C ASN A 194 -3.26 1.14 5.02
N LEU A 195 -2.19 1.73 4.46
CA LEU A 195 -0.83 1.61 4.99
C LEU A 195 -0.65 2.40 6.28
N GLU A 196 -1.15 3.65 6.34
CA GLU A 196 -1.11 4.48 7.55
C GLU A 196 -1.74 3.77 8.75
N MET A 197 -2.95 3.25 8.57
CA MET A 197 -3.64 2.56 9.65
C MET A 197 -2.94 1.24 10.02
N SER A 198 -2.42 0.50 9.04
CA SER A 198 -1.65 -0.73 9.30
C SER A 198 -0.41 -0.47 10.15
N PHE A 199 0.36 0.56 9.78
CA PHE A 199 1.57 0.96 10.50
C PHE A 199 1.25 1.38 11.93
N ARG A 200 0.19 2.18 12.09
CA ARG A 200 -0.27 2.63 13.39
C ARG A 200 -0.73 1.48 14.28
N ILE A 201 -1.59 0.59 13.78
CA ILE A 201 -2.09 -0.57 14.54
C ILE A 201 -0.90 -1.36 15.13
N TRP A 202 0.06 -1.73 14.28
CA TRP A 202 1.20 -2.52 14.72
C TRP A 202 2.16 -1.77 15.63
N GLN A 203 2.54 -0.54 15.27
CA GLN A 203 3.50 0.24 16.07
C GLN A 203 2.91 0.62 17.43
N CYS A 204 1.59 0.82 17.54
CA CYS A 204 0.93 1.24 18.77
C CYS A 204 0.36 0.07 19.61
N GLY A 205 0.73 -1.18 19.30
CA GLY A 205 0.50 -2.33 20.18
C GLY A 205 -0.70 -3.22 19.84
N GLY A 206 -1.43 -2.93 18.76
CA GLY A 206 -2.46 -3.84 18.23
C GLY A 206 -1.88 -4.91 17.32
N SER A 207 -2.79 -5.70 16.72
CA SER A 207 -2.46 -6.67 15.68
C SER A 207 -3.35 -6.50 14.46
N LEU A 208 -2.84 -6.90 13.29
CA LEU A 208 -3.58 -6.92 12.03
C LEU A 208 -3.51 -8.31 11.44
N GLU A 209 -4.66 -8.94 11.20
CA GLU A 209 -4.74 -10.37 10.90
C GLU A 209 -5.73 -10.64 9.76
N ILE A 210 -5.39 -11.58 8.87
CA ILE A 210 -6.32 -12.12 7.88
C ILE A 210 -6.94 -13.38 8.47
N VAL A 211 -8.26 -13.36 8.67
CA VAL A 211 -9.02 -14.52 9.16
C VAL A 211 -9.34 -15.40 7.97
N THR A 212 -8.63 -16.52 7.85
CA THR A 212 -8.68 -17.41 6.68
C THR A 212 -10.02 -18.13 6.51
N CYS A 213 -10.87 -18.16 7.53
CA CYS A 213 -12.23 -18.69 7.45
C CYS A 213 -13.27 -17.65 6.98
N SER A 214 -12.90 -16.37 6.94
CA SER A 214 -13.78 -15.28 6.51
C SER A 214 -13.44 -14.90 5.08
N HIS A 215 -14.41 -15.04 4.18
CA HIS A 215 -14.24 -14.73 2.75
C HIS A 215 -15.23 -13.67 2.32
N VAL A 216 -14.77 -12.70 1.53
CA VAL A 216 -15.62 -11.70 0.90
C VAL A 216 -15.20 -11.52 -0.56
N GLY A 217 -16.13 -11.76 -1.48
CA GLY A 217 -15.90 -11.48 -2.90
C GLY A 217 -15.89 -9.98 -3.20
N HIS A 218 -14.92 -9.55 -4.00
CA HIS A 218 -14.76 -8.16 -4.42
C HIS A 218 -14.52 -8.05 -5.93
N VAL A 219 -15.23 -7.13 -6.58
CA VAL A 219 -15.02 -6.81 -8.00
C VAL A 219 -13.85 -5.84 -8.14
N PHE A 220 -12.69 -6.35 -8.54
CA PHE A 220 -11.52 -5.52 -8.81
C PHE A 220 -11.65 -4.83 -10.16
N ARG A 221 -11.72 -3.50 -10.15
CA ARG A 221 -11.85 -2.70 -11.37
C ARG A 221 -10.47 -2.40 -11.97
N LYS A 222 -10.37 -2.36 -13.31
CA LYS A 222 -9.15 -1.94 -14.02
C LYS A 222 -8.78 -0.48 -13.81
N ALA A 223 -9.76 0.38 -13.52
CA ALA A 223 -9.56 1.81 -13.29
C ALA A 223 -10.55 2.36 -12.25
N THR A 224 -10.14 3.41 -11.55
CA THR A 224 -10.99 4.13 -10.58
C THR A 224 -12.05 4.93 -11.32
N PRO A 225 -13.34 4.86 -10.95
CA PRO A 225 -14.43 5.53 -11.66
C PRO A 225 -14.61 7.02 -11.29
N TYR A 226 -13.78 7.56 -10.41
CA TYR A 226 -13.90 8.92 -9.86
C TYR A 226 -12.76 9.82 -10.34
N SER A 227 -13.04 11.12 -10.43
CA SER A 227 -12.04 12.13 -10.75
C SER A 227 -11.29 12.58 -9.50
N PHE A 228 -9.99 12.82 -9.64
CA PHE A 228 -9.13 13.34 -8.58
C PHE A 228 -8.83 14.81 -8.88
N PRO A 229 -9.24 15.76 -8.03
CA PRO A 229 -8.82 17.16 -8.15
C PRO A 229 -7.29 17.25 -8.15
N GLY A 230 -6.70 17.85 -9.19
CA GLY A 230 -5.24 17.92 -9.34
C GLY A 230 -4.56 16.63 -9.83
N GLY A 231 -5.35 15.59 -10.12
CA GLY A 231 -4.87 14.31 -10.64
C GLY A 231 -4.54 13.29 -9.53
N THR A 232 -4.65 12.01 -9.88
CA THR A 232 -4.47 10.88 -8.97
C THR A 232 -3.11 10.90 -8.27
N GLY A 233 -2.06 11.29 -9.00
CA GLY A 233 -0.70 11.39 -8.45
C GLY A 233 -0.58 12.43 -7.34
N GLN A 234 -1.25 13.59 -7.44
CA GLN A 234 -1.17 14.62 -6.41
C GLN A 234 -1.79 14.14 -5.09
N VAL A 235 -2.98 13.54 -5.17
CA VAL A 235 -3.72 13.03 -4.01
C VAL A 235 -2.97 11.89 -3.33
N ILE A 236 -2.56 10.87 -4.08
CA ILE A 236 -1.84 9.71 -3.53
C ILE A 236 -0.49 10.15 -2.95
N ASN A 237 0.26 11.01 -3.65
CA ASN A 237 1.55 11.47 -3.16
C ASN A 237 1.39 12.30 -1.88
N LYS A 238 0.37 13.17 -1.80
CA LYS A 238 0.03 13.90 -0.57
C LYS A 238 -0.18 12.92 0.59
N ASN A 239 -1.06 11.94 0.43
CA ASN A 239 -1.39 10.98 1.49
C ASN A 239 -0.17 10.12 1.88
N ASN A 240 0.59 9.64 0.89
CA ASN A 240 1.82 8.88 1.12
C ASN A 240 2.91 9.70 1.83
N ARG A 241 2.98 11.02 1.60
CA ARG A 241 3.86 11.88 2.39
C ARG A 241 3.40 11.99 3.83
N ARG A 242 2.10 12.19 4.07
CA ARG A 242 1.54 12.28 5.42
C ARG A 242 1.86 11.03 6.23
N LEU A 243 1.64 9.85 5.66
CA LEU A 243 1.95 8.59 6.35
C LEU A 243 3.46 8.41 6.57
N ALA A 244 4.30 8.75 5.58
CA ALA A 244 5.75 8.60 5.71
C ALA A 244 6.34 9.54 6.77
N GLU A 245 5.87 10.79 6.83
CA GLU A 245 6.32 11.79 7.79
C GLU A 245 5.95 11.47 9.24
N VAL A 246 4.91 10.68 9.45
CA VAL A 246 4.43 10.31 10.79
C VAL A 246 4.97 8.96 11.23
N TRP A 247 5.03 7.97 10.35
CA TRP A 247 5.14 6.55 10.73
C TRP A 247 6.41 5.84 10.29
N MET A 248 7.22 6.42 9.38
CA MET A 248 8.38 5.72 8.79
C MET A 248 9.75 6.13 9.35
N ASP A 249 9.81 7.11 10.25
CA ASP A 249 11.07 7.61 10.82
C ASP A 249 12.09 7.95 9.72
N ASP A 250 13.33 7.47 9.81
CA ASP A 250 14.37 7.71 8.81
C ASP A 250 14.16 6.90 7.51
N PHE A 251 13.33 5.85 7.53
CA PHE A 251 13.04 5.04 6.35
C PHE A 251 12.21 5.78 5.30
N LYS A 252 11.62 6.95 5.64
CA LYS A 252 10.96 7.81 4.65
C LYS A 252 11.94 8.34 3.59
N ASP A 253 13.22 8.47 3.92
CA ASP A 253 14.22 8.94 2.97
C ASP A 253 14.40 7.94 1.82
N PHE A 254 14.27 6.65 2.13
CA PHE A 254 14.22 5.58 1.15
C PHE A 254 13.11 5.84 0.11
N PHE A 255 11.88 6.05 0.59
CA PHE A 255 10.72 6.37 -0.25
C PHE A 255 10.95 7.64 -1.09
N TYR A 256 11.52 8.70 -0.50
CA TYR A 256 11.74 9.96 -1.21
C TYR A 256 12.85 9.91 -2.25
N ILE A 257 13.89 9.11 -2.04
CA ILE A 257 14.97 8.92 -3.01
C ILE A 257 14.46 8.12 -4.22
N ILE A 258 13.60 7.12 -4.00
CA ILE A 258 13.08 6.25 -5.06
C ILE A 258 11.88 6.86 -5.78
N SER A 259 11.10 7.69 -5.08
CA SER A 259 9.94 8.39 -5.62
C SER A 259 10.13 9.91 -5.53
N PRO A 260 11.14 10.48 -6.21
CA PRO A 260 11.54 11.88 -6.07
C PRO A 260 10.41 12.87 -6.34
N GLY A 261 9.56 12.57 -7.32
CA GLY A 261 8.41 13.41 -7.69
C GLY A 261 7.41 13.64 -6.56
N VAL A 262 7.37 12.76 -5.55
CA VAL A 262 6.51 12.90 -4.37
C VAL A 262 6.87 14.16 -3.58
N MET A 263 8.15 14.52 -3.50
CA MET A 263 8.61 15.68 -2.70
C MET A 263 8.06 17.02 -3.19
N ARG A 264 7.57 17.10 -4.44
CA ARG A 264 6.96 18.29 -5.04
C ARG A 264 5.57 18.62 -4.49
N VAL A 265 4.92 17.68 -3.82
CA VAL A 265 3.54 17.82 -3.36
C VAL A 265 3.51 18.24 -1.89
N ASP A 266 2.83 19.35 -1.58
CA ASP A 266 2.59 19.72 -0.18
C ASP A 266 1.67 18.70 0.51
N TYR A 267 2.05 18.29 1.72
CA TYR A 267 1.33 17.30 2.49
C TYR A 267 0.55 17.89 3.67
N GLY A 268 0.69 19.20 3.92
CA GLY A 268 0.02 19.91 4.99
C GLY A 268 0.51 19.54 6.39
N ASP A 269 -0.23 19.98 7.42
CA ASP A 269 0.15 19.72 8.81
C ASP A 269 -0.15 18.29 9.25
N VAL A 270 0.82 17.66 9.92
CA VAL A 270 0.74 16.32 10.51
C VAL A 270 1.02 16.33 12.03
N SER A 271 1.07 17.51 12.65
CA SER A 271 1.42 17.68 14.07
C SER A 271 0.50 16.89 14.99
N SER A 272 -0.81 16.91 14.75
CA SER A 272 -1.78 16.13 15.53
C SER A 272 -1.50 14.62 15.48
N ARG A 273 -1.10 14.11 14.31
CA ARG A 273 -0.76 12.69 14.10
C ARG A 273 0.53 12.30 14.81
N LYS A 274 1.54 13.19 14.81
CA LYS A 274 2.79 13.00 15.57
C LYS A 274 2.56 13.02 17.08
N VAL A 275 1.72 13.92 17.58
CA VAL A 275 1.32 13.98 18.99
C VAL A 275 0.60 12.70 19.40
N LEU A 276 -0.34 12.21 18.57
CA LEU A 276 -1.03 10.93 18.79
C LEU A 276 -0.03 9.76 18.89
N ARG A 277 0.92 9.65 17.94
CA ARG A 277 1.96 8.61 17.96
C ARG A 277 2.78 8.65 19.26
N GLY A 278 3.12 9.85 19.73
CA GLY A 278 3.82 10.03 21.01
C GLY A 278 2.97 9.65 22.22
N ALA A 279 1.71 10.07 22.26
CA ALA A 279 0.77 9.79 23.36
C ALA A 279 0.50 8.28 23.53
N LEU A 280 0.35 7.55 22.42
CA LEU A 280 0.17 6.10 22.39
C LEU A 280 1.49 5.31 22.62
N LYS A 281 2.63 6.01 22.77
CA LYS A 281 3.96 5.41 22.96
C LYS A 281 4.30 4.36 21.90
N CYS A 282 3.97 4.67 20.65
CA CYS A 282 4.16 3.73 19.55
C CYS A 282 5.66 3.46 19.31
N LYS A 283 5.94 2.24 18.87
CA LYS A 283 7.28 1.74 18.55
C LYS A 283 7.82 2.38 17.26
N PRO A 284 9.15 2.42 17.06
CA PRO A 284 9.74 2.96 15.83
C PRO A 284 9.49 2.04 14.63
N PHE A 285 9.61 2.58 13.42
CA PHE A 285 9.44 1.84 12.18
C PHE A 285 10.51 0.75 11.98
N SER A 286 11.71 0.94 12.51
CA SER A 286 12.74 -0.09 12.56
C SER A 286 12.25 -1.34 13.29
N TRP A 287 11.57 -1.17 14.42
CA TRP A 287 10.94 -2.27 15.15
C TRP A 287 9.86 -2.95 14.31
N TYR A 288 9.05 -2.19 13.58
CA TYR A 288 8.03 -2.74 12.70
C TYR A 288 8.64 -3.62 11.59
N LEU A 289 9.68 -3.14 10.90
CA LEU A 289 10.38 -3.94 9.89
C LEU A 289 11.08 -5.16 10.49
N GLU A 290 11.54 -5.10 11.73
CA GLU A 290 12.21 -6.24 12.37
C GLU A 290 11.23 -7.31 12.87
N ASN A 291 10.11 -6.89 13.46
CA ASN A 291 9.24 -7.78 14.23
C ASN A 291 7.96 -8.17 13.48
N ILE A 292 7.46 -7.29 12.61
CA ILE A 292 6.19 -7.48 11.92
C ILE A 292 6.43 -7.84 10.46
N TYR A 293 7.34 -7.12 9.79
CA TYR A 293 7.64 -7.32 8.36
C TYR A 293 9.12 -7.57 8.05
N PRO A 294 9.75 -8.62 8.64
CA PRO A 294 11.16 -8.95 8.38
C PRO A 294 11.44 -9.35 6.92
N ASP A 295 10.42 -9.84 6.21
CA ASP A 295 10.48 -10.21 4.79
C ASP A 295 10.19 -9.03 3.85
N SER A 296 10.18 -7.80 4.39
CA SER A 296 10.00 -6.59 3.58
C SER A 296 11.07 -6.49 2.51
N GLN A 297 10.66 -6.00 1.33
CA GLN A 297 11.61 -5.69 0.27
C GLN A 297 12.51 -4.51 0.63
N ILE A 298 12.11 -3.64 1.59
CA ILE A 298 12.96 -2.56 2.09
C ILE A 298 14.13 -3.15 2.90
N PRO A 299 15.37 -2.98 2.45
CA PRO A 299 16.52 -3.56 3.14
C PRO A 299 16.75 -2.85 4.47
N ARG A 300 16.74 -3.60 5.57
CA ARG A 300 17.09 -3.08 6.91
C ARG A 300 18.58 -2.76 7.04
N ARG A 301 19.42 -3.49 6.30
CA ARG A 301 20.89 -3.35 6.30
C ARG A 301 21.38 -3.32 4.87
N TYR A 302 22.02 -2.23 4.50
CA TYR A 302 22.63 -2.03 3.19
C TYR A 302 23.93 -1.27 3.33
N TYR A 303 24.86 -1.53 2.41
CA TYR A 303 26.13 -0.83 2.31
C TYR A 303 25.99 0.45 1.47
N SER A 304 25.10 0.44 0.48
CA SER A 304 24.83 1.58 -0.38
C SER A 304 23.36 1.67 -0.78
N LEU A 305 22.86 2.90 -0.95
CA LEU A 305 21.58 3.27 -1.54
C LEU A 305 21.78 4.50 -2.43
N GLY A 306 21.80 4.29 -3.74
CA GLY A 306 22.01 5.39 -4.69
C GLY A 306 22.39 4.85 -6.05
N GLU A 307 23.26 5.56 -6.75
CA GLU A 307 23.70 5.16 -8.08
C GLU A 307 24.88 4.18 -8.05
N ILE A 308 24.91 3.32 -9.07
CA ILE A 308 26.03 2.43 -9.36
C ILE A 308 26.63 2.92 -10.68
N ARG A 309 27.77 3.60 -10.61
CA ARG A 309 28.39 4.29 -11.73
C ARG A 309 29.58 3.52 -12.28
N ASN A 310 29.58 3.24 -13.58
CA ASN A 310 30.73 2.67 -14.26
C ASN A 310 31.86 3.70 -14.39
N VAL A 311 33.10 3.30 -14.10
CA VAL A 311 34.26 4.21 -14.12
C VAL A 311 34.62 4.65 -15.53
N GLU A 312 34.62 3.73 -16.50
CA GLU A 312 35.02 4.02 -17.88
C GLU A 312 34.00 4.88 -18.62
N THR A 313 32.73 4.47 -18.58
CA THR A 313 31.68 5.14 -19.36
C THR A 313 31.10 6.36 -18.66
N ASN A 314 31.31 6.49 -17.34
CA ASN A 314 30.64 7.48 -16.47
C ASN A 314 29.11 7.42 -16.57
N GLN A 315 28.57 6.24 -16.90
CA GLN A 315 27.14 5.95 -16.95
C GLN A 315 26.73 5.08 -15.76
N CYS A 316 25.47 5.23 -15.35
CA CYS A 316 24.92 4.59 -14.18
C CYS A 316 24.02 3.44 -14.59
N VAL A 317 24.01 2.37 -13.78
CA VAL A 317 23.00 1.31 -13.89
C VAL A 317 21.62 1.94 -13.77
N ASP A 318 20.72 1.59 -14.68
CA ASP A 318 19.40 2.19 -14.82
C ASP A 318 18.38 1.09 -15.10
N ASN A 319 17.31 1.03 -14.31
CA ASN A 319 16.25 0.05 -14.55
C ASN A 319 15.38 0.41 -15.78
N MET A 320 15.56 1.61 -16.35
CA MET A 320 14.89 2.15 -17.55
C MET A 320 13.36 2.14 -17.46
N GLY A 321 12.79 2.02 -16.25
CA GLY A 321 11.35 1.77 -16.04
C GLY A 321 10.88 0.40 -16.55
N ARG A 322 11.81 -0.53 -16.83
CA ARG A 322 11.53 -1.89 -17.25
C ARG A 322 11.02 -2.73 -16.07
N LYS A 323 10.34 -3.83 -16.40
CA LYS A 323 9.66 -4.74 -15.47
C LYS A 323 10.50 -5.98 -15.17
N GLU A 324 9.91 -6.87 -14.37
CA GLU A 324 10.43 -8.20 -14.11
C GLU A 324 10.75 -8.95 -15.42
N ASN A 325 11.84 -9.71 -15.41
CA ASN A 325 12.35 -10.53 -16.52
C ASN A 325 12.88 -9.71 -17.72
N GLU A 326 13.06 -8.41 -17.56
CA GLU A 326 13.74 -7.57 -18.54
C GLU A 326 15.21 -7.32 -18.14
N LYS A 327 16.05 -7.05 -19.14
CA LYS A 327 17.46 -6.73 -18.93
C LYS A 327 17.59 -5.39 -18.22
N VAL A 328 18.47 -5.27 -17.23
CA VAL A 328 18.84 -3.96 -16.68
C VAL A 328 19.60 -3.16 -17.75
N GLY A 329 19.47 -1.84 -17.72
CA GLY A 329 20.16 -0.94 -18.63
C GLY A 329 21.28 -0.15 -17.93
N PHE A 330 21.86 0.76 -18.69
CA PHE A 330 22.67 1.85 -18.18
C PHE A 330 22.31 3.13 -18.93
N PHE A 331 22.46 4.27 -18.26
CA PHE A 331 22.16 5.57 -18.83
C PHE A 331 23.06 6.65 -18.22
N ASN A 332 23.05 7.86 -18.77
CA ASN A 332 23.81 8.97 -18.19
C ASN A 332 23.36 9.22 -16.75
N CYS A 333 24.33 9.26 -15.84
CA CYS A 333 24.06 9.51 -14.42
C CYS A 333 23.40 10.88 -14.25
N HIS A 334 22.20 10.92 -13.68
CA HIS A 334 21.44 12.17 -13.55
C HIS A 334 21.24 12.64 -12.12
N GLY A 335 21.53 11.83 -11.09
CA GLY A 335 21.46 12.28 -9.69
C GLY A 335 20.03 12.54 -9.18
N MET A 336 19.01 12.15 -9.94
CA MET A 336 17.60 12.51 -9.66
C MET A 336 16.85 11.45 -8.84
N GLY A 337 17.52 10.39 -8.38
CA GLY A 337 16.84 9.27 -7.75
C GLY A 337 16.11 8.38 -8.78
N GLY A 338 15.00 7.78 -8.38
CA GLY A 338 14.13 7.01 -9.29
C GLY A 338 14.80 5.77 -9.89
N ASN A 339 14.86 5.69 -11.21
CA ASN A 339 15.28 4.50 -11.96
C ASN A 339 16.77 4.15 -11.82
N GLN A 340 17.60 5.08 -11.34
CA GLN A 340 19.03 4.90 -11.09
C GLN A 340 19.34 4.60 -9.61
N VAL A 341 18.33 4.33 -8.79
CA VAL A 341 18.52 4.02 -7.37
C VAL A 341 18.52 2.52 -7.18
N PHE A 342 19.67 2.01 -6.76
CA PHE A 342 19.86 0.63 -6.36
C PHE A 342 20.37 0.59 -4.92
N SER A 343 19.92 -0.41 -4.17
CA SER A 343 20.50 -0.73 -2.86
C SER A 343 21.45 -1.90 -2.99
N TYR A 344 22.68 -1.77 -2.49
CA TYR A 344 23.57 -2.90 -2.28
C TYR A 344 23.45 -3.40 -0.84
N THR A 345 22.87 -4.58 -0.65
CA THR A 345 22.42 -5.04 0.67
C THR A 345 23.49 -5.82 1.44
N ALA A 346 23.29 -6.00 2.75
CA ALA A 346 24.14 -6.85 3.57
C ALA A 346 24.13 -8.33 3.13
N ASP A 347 23.07 -8.77 2.43
CA ASP A 347 22.95 -10.11 1.85
C ASP A 347 23.62 -10.22 0.47
N LYS A 348 24.36 -9.18 0.06
CA LYS A 348 25.15 -9.11 -1.18
C LYS A 348 24.27 -9.13 -2.43
N GLU A 349 23.07 -8.59 -2.34
CA GLU A 349 22.15 -8.43 -3.47
C GLU A 349 22.14 -6.97 -3.94
N ILE A 350 21.97 -6.75 -5.25
CA ILE A 350 21.76 -5.42 -5.85
C ILE A 350 20.28 -5.29 -6.18
N ARG A 351 19.55 -4.44 -5.45
CA ARG A 351 18.08 -4.36 -5.51
C ARG A 351 17.56 -3.03 -6.06
N THR A 352 16.42 -3.07 -6.74
CA THR A 352 15.59 -1.93 -7.16
C THR A 352 14.11 -2.29 -6.96
N ASP A 353 13.44 -1.68 -5.97
CA ASP A 353 12.06 -1.97 -5.58
C ASP A 353 11.87 -3.44 -5.17
N ASP A 354 10.99 -4.18 -5.87
CA ASP A 354 10.74 -5.61 -5.64
C ASP A 354 11.71 -6.52 -6.42
N LEU A 355 12.69 -5.95 -7.15
CA LEU A 355 13.56 -6.67 -8.07
C LEU A 355 15.02 -6.68 -7.63
N CYS A 356 15.70 -7.78 -7.93
CA CYS A 356 17.12 -8.01 -7.74
C CYS A 356 17.78 -8.21 -9.11
N LEU A 357 19.03 -7.76 -9.23
CA LEU A 357 19.87 -8.12 -10.37
C LEU A 357 20.20 -9.61 -10.29
N ASP A 358 20.10 -10.29 -11.43
CA ASP A 358 20.27 -11.74 -11.55
C ASP A 358 21.14 -12.07 -12.76
N ALA A 359 22.11 -12.97 -12.57
CA ALA A 359 22.97 -13.47 -13.62
C ALA A 359 22.90 -15.00 -13.67
N SER A 360 22.30 -15.55 -14.73
CA SER A 360 22.08 -17.00 -14.82
C SER A 360 23.26 -17.76 -15.46
N ARG A 361 24.12 -17.10 -16.23
CA ARG A 361 25.26 -17.72 -16.93
C ARG A 361 26.40 -16.74 -17.21
N LEU A 362 27.61 -17.27 -17.39
CA LEU A 362 28.77 -16.52 -17.87
C LEU A 362 28.49 -15.93 -19.27
N ASN A 363 28.96 -14.71 -19.51
CA ASN A 363 28.72 -13.89 -20.70
C ASN A 363 27.22 -13.62 -20.97
N GLY A 364 26.37 -13.83 -19.96
CA GLY A 364 24.94 -13.55 -20.03
C GLY A 364 24.60 -12.11 -19.65
N PRO A 365 23.43 -11.61 -20.08
CA PRO A 365 22.90 -10.34 -19.59
C PRO A 365 22.55 -10.41 -18.11
N ILE A 366 22.58 -9.26 -17.45
CA ILE A 366 21.94 -9.08 -16.14
C ILE A 366 20.43 -8.85 -16.33
N LEU A 367 19.62 -9.70 -15.68
CA LEU A 367 18.17 -9.58 -15.64
C LEU A 367 17.71 -8.96 -14.32
N MET A 368 16.54 -8.32 -14.34
CA MET A 368 15.86 -7.90 -13.12
C MET A 368 14.75 -8.91 -12.79
N LEU A 369 14.96 -9.72 -11.76
CA LEU A 369 14.01 -10.75 -11.31
C LEU A 369 13.52 -10.43 -9.90
N LYS A 370 12.43 -11.05 -9.45
CA LYS A 370 12.03 -10.93 -8.04
C LYS A 370 13.16 -11.38 -7.12
N CYS A 371 13.40 -10.61 -6.07
CA CYS A 371 14.34 -10.98 -5.04
C CYS A 371 13.85 -12.26 -4.34
N HIS A 372 14.63 -13.33 -4.45
CA HIS A 372 14.26 -14.62 -3.84
C HIS A 372 15.04 -14.91 -2.56
N HIS A 373 16.07 -14.14 -2.21
CA HIS A 373 16.82 -14.23 -0.96
C HIS A 373 17.49 -15.60 -0.72
N MET A 374 17.68 -16.38 -1.79
CA MET A 374 18.35 -17.70 -1.76
C MET A 374 19.83 -17.60 -2.13
N LYS A 375 20.38 -16.38 -2.22
CA LYS A 375 21.73 -16.10 -2.72
C LYS A 375 21.92 -16.65 -4.14
N GLY A 376 23.11 -17.17 -4.46
CA GLY A 376 23.36 -17.80 -5.75
C GLY A 376 23.42 -16.78 -6.88
N ASN A 377 22.53 -16.93 -7.86
CA ASN A 377 22.47 -16.10 -9.08
C ASN A 377 22.11 -14.63 -8.84
N GLN A 378 21.68 -14.27 -7.61
CA GLN A 378 21.44 -12.90 -7.17
C GLN A 378 22.53 -12.35 -6.22
N MET A 379 23.62 -13.10 -6.03
CA MET A 379 24.68 -12.75 -5.07
C MET A 379 25.91 -12.15 -5.77
N PHE A 380 26.21 -10.89 -5.45
CA PHE A 380 27.34 -10.11 -5.95
C PHE A 380 28.21 -9.62 -4.80
N GLU A 381 29.46 -10.08 -4.74
CA GLU A 381 30.44 -9.60 -3.76
C GLU A 381 31.14 -8.36 -4.33
N TYR A 382 31.03 -7.23 -3.62
CA TYR A 382 31.72 -6.00 -3.98
C TYR A 382 33.09 -5.97 -3.31
N ASP A 383 34.13 -5.70 -4.09
CA ASP A 383 35.53 -5.67 -3.64
C ASP A 383 35.92 -6.95 -2.90
N ALA A 384 35.64 -8.09 -3.53
CA ALA A 384 35.92 -9.40 -2.98
C ALA A 384 37.44 -9.56 -2.72
N GLU A 385 37.82 -9.63 -1.45
CA GLU A 385 39.20 -9.89 -1.03
C GLU A 385 39.65 -11.33 -1.35
N TYR A 386 38.70 -12.28 -1.37
CA TYR A 386 38.96 -13.70 -1.64
C TYR A 386 37.76 -14.36 -2.33
N VAL A 387 38.05 -15.25 -3.29
CA VAL A 387 37.02 -16.13 -3.88
C VAL A 387 37.52 -17.57 -3.88
N GLY A 388 37.07 -18.34 -2.88
CA GLY A 388 37.52 -19.73 -2.71
C GLY A 388 38.94 -19.84 -2.13
N LYS A 389 39.76 -20.75 -2.69
CA LYS A 389 41.14 -21.06 -2.21
C LYS A 389 42.24 -20.15 -2.79
N TRP A 390 41.88 -19.15 -3.59
CA TRP A 390 42.84 -18.31 -4.30
C TRP A 390 42.69 -16.86 -3.84
N GLU A 391 43.82 -16.26 -3.48
CA GLU A 391 43.98 -14.83 -3.22
C GLU A 391 43.98 -14.13 -4.58
N TYR A 392 42.98 -13.30 -4.83
CA TYR A 392 42.94 -12.46 -6.03
C TYR A 392 43.26 -11.02 -5.62
N ASP A 393 44.21 -10.41 -6.32
CA ASP A 393 44.47 -8.96 -6.27
C ASP A 393 43.56 -8.29 -7.32
N PHE A 394 42.25 -8.26 -7.06
CA PHE A 394 41.34 -7.49 -7.91
C PHE A 394 41.41 -6.00 -7.56
N GLU A 395 41.34 -5.16 -8.59
CA GLU A 395 41.22 -3.72 -8.42
C GLU A 395 39.96 -3.37 -7.62
N LYS A 396 40.09 -2.39 -6.72
CA LYS A 396 38.98 -1.80 -5.96
C LYS A 396 37.87 -1.36 -6.91
N HIS A 397 36.63 -1.45 -6.44
CA HIS A 397 35.37 -1.16 -7.11
C HIS A 397 34.84 -2.23 -8.07
N THR A 398 34.96 -3.52 -7.78
CA THR A 398 34.48 -4.59 -8.69
C THR A 398 33.32 -5.38 -8.07
N PHE A 399 32.30 -5.71 -8.88
CA PHE A 399 31.23 -6.63 -8.49
C PHE A 399 31.47 -8.02 -9.05
N LEU A 400 31.79 -8.97 -8.17
CA LEU A 400 31.97 -10.37 -8.49
C LEU A 400 30.66 -11.14 -8.31
N HIS A 401 30.18 -11.77 -9.37
CA HIS A 401 29.07 -12.70 -9.30
C HIS A 401 29.53 -14.08 -8.80
N ILE A 402 28.98 -14.51 -7.66
CA ILE A 402 29.50 -15.66 -6.90
C ILE A 402 29.33 -16.99 -7.64
N ILE A 403 28.23 -17.19 -8.38
CA ILE A 403 27.97 -18.48 -9.04
C ILE A 403 28.85 -18.69 -10.27
N THR A 404 29.02 -17.66 -11.09
CA THR A 404 29.80 -17.77 -12.33
C THR A 404 31.27 -17.43 -12.16
N GLN A 405 31.67 -16.92 -10.97
CA GLN A 405 33.05 -16.52 -10.68
C GLN A 405 33.56 -15.47 -11.68
N SER A 406 32.71 -14.51 -12.00
CA SER A 406 32.89 -13.55 -13.09
C SER A 406 32.40 -12.18 -12.67
N CYS A 407 32.87 -11.13 -13.33
CA CYS A 407 32.68 -9.75 -12.89
C CYS A 407 31.62 -9.04 -13.73
N LEU A 408 30.82 -8.20 -13.06
CA LEU A 408 29.86 -7.30 -13.71
C LEU A 408 30.62 -6.33 -14.62
N THR A 409 30.22 -6.24 -15.88
CA THR A 409 30.83 -5.35 -16.87
C THR A 409 29.77 -4.74 -17.78
N ILE A 410 30.16 -3.75 -18.58
CA ILE A 410 29.37 -3.31 -19.74
C ILE A 410 29.96 -3.97 -20.98
N SER A 411 29.13 -4.68 -21.75
CA SER A 411 29.57 -5.37 -22.95
C SER A 411 28.48 -5.47 -24.00
N ARG A 412 28.84 -5.95 -25.19
CA ARG A 412 27.93 -6.19 -26.30
C ARG A 412 27.20 -7.52 -26.11
N LEU A 413 25.88 -7.48 -26.13
CA LEU A 413 24.97 -8.61 -26.02
C LEU A 413 24.79 -9.34 -27.35
N GLU A 414 24.28 -10.58 -27.28
CA GLU A 414 23.99 -11.44 -28.45
C GLU A 414 23.06 -10.78 -29.48
N ASP A 415 22.13 -9.94 -29.03
CA ASP A 415 21.21 -9.17 -29.88
C ASP A 415 21.85 -7.92 -30.52
N GLY A 416 23.15 -7.72 -30.30
CA GLY A 416 23.93 -6.60 -30.83
C GLY A 416 23.85 -5.32 -30.01
N THR A 417 23.00 -5.25 -28.99
CA THR A 417 22.90 -4.09 -28.07
C THR A 417 24.04 -4.09 -27.05
N TYR A 418 24.30 -2.96 -26.39
CA TYR A 418 25.21 -2.90 -25.24
C TYR A 418 24.40 -2.94 -23.95
N GLY A 419 24.90 -3.62 -22.92
CA GLY A 419 24.23 -3.71 -21.63
C GLY A 419 25.13 -4.29 -20.54
N PRO A 420 24.67 -4.27 -19.28
CA PRO A 420 25.37 -4.94 -18.20
C PRO A 420 25.35 -6.47 -18.38
N THR A 421 26.51 -7.10 -18.26
CA THR A 421 26.74 -8.55 -18.37
C THR A 421 27.66 -9.03 -17.26
N VAL A 422 27.82 -10.35 -17.12
CA VAL A 422 28.90 -10.93 -16.32
C VAL A 422 29.93 -11.61 -17.23
N GLU A 423 31.20 -11.21 -17.13
CA GLU A 423 32.29 -11.75 -17.95
C GLU A 423 33.51 -12.09 -17.10
N ASN A 424 34.46 -12.84 -17.65
CA ASN A 424 35.69 -13.19 -16.93
C ASN A 424 36.34 -11.94 -16.33
N CYS A 425 36.64 -12.01 -15.04
CA CYS A 425 37.21 -10.89 -14.32
C CYS A 425 38.58 -10.51 -14.89
N ASN A 426 38.81 -9.22 -15.08
CA ASN A 426 40.04 -8.63 -15.59
C ASN A 426 40.18 -7.19 -15.07
N SER A 427 41.31 -6.54 -15.37
CA SER A 427 41.57 -5.14 -14.97
C SER A 427 40.94 -4.11 -15.92
N SER A 428 39.86 -4.47 -16.63
CA SER A 428 39.18 -3.51 -17.51
C SER A 428 38.46 -2.46 -16.67
N PRO A 429 38.63 -1.16 -16.97
CA PRO A 429 37.85 -0.09 -16.35
C PRO A 429 36.32 -0.26 -16.52
N LEU A 430 35.87 -1.03 -17.53
CA LEU A 430 34.45 -1.38 -17.71
C LEU A 430 33.91 -2.32 -16.62
N GLN A 431 34.78 -3.02 -15.88
CA GLN A 431 34.43 -3.85 -14.73
C GLN A 431 34.46 -3.10 -13.39
N SER A 432 34.84 -1.81 -13.41
CA SER A 432 34.95 -0.98 -12.22
C SER A 432 33.70 -0.09 -12.03
N TRP A 433 33.13 -0.12 -10.82
CA TRP A 433 31.84 0.43 -10.45
C TRP A 433 31.89 1.18 -9.12
N VAL A 434 31.70 2.49 -9.16
CA VAL A 434 31.63 3.34 -7.95
C VAL A 434 30.21 3.35 -7.41
N LEU A 435 30.07 3.09 -6.11
CA LEU A 435 28.82 3.22 -5.38
C LEU A 435 28.71 4.61 -4.77
N HIS A 436 27.73 5.39 -5.21
CA HIS A 436 27.49 6.72 -4.68
C HIS A 436 26.12 6.79 -4.00
N ASN A 437 26.15 6.96 -2.68
CA ASN A 437 24.94 7.09 -1.87
C ASN A 437 24.21 8.39 -2.19
N TYR A 438 22.90 8.30 -2.33
CA TYR A 438 22.04 9.47 -2.41
C TYR A 438 21.54 9.86 -1.02
N THR A 439 21.60 11.15 -0.74
CA THR A 439 20.82 11.76 0.35
C THR A 439 19.53 12.35 -0.19
N ARG A 440 18.49 12.39 0.65
CA ARG A 440 17.23 13.09 0.31
C ARG A 440 17.49 14.53 -0.13
N GLN A 441 18.43 15.22 0.51
CA GLN A 441 18.74 16.62 0.23
C GLN A 441 19.37 16.82 -1.16
N GLU A 442 20.26 15.91 -1.58
CA GLU A 442 20.87 15.96 -2.91
C GLU A 442 19.84 15.73 -4.00
N VAL A 443 19.01 14.70 -3.85
CA VAL A 443 17.92 14.39 -4.78
C VAL A 443 16.95 15.58 -4.87
N ALA A 444 16.54 16.14 -3.72
CA ALA A 444 15.69 17.33 -3.70
C ALA A 444 16.35 18.51 -4.43
N ARG A 445 17.63 18.81 -4.17
CA ARG A 445 18.33 19.89 -4.87
C ARG A 445 18.33 19.68 -6.39
N ARG A 446 18.60 18.46 -6.86
CA ARG A 446 18.58 18.13 -8.30
C ARG A 446 17.20 18.28 -8.94
N LEU A 447 16.13 18.02 -8.19
CA LEU A 447 14.75 18.15 -8.69
C LEU A 447 14.23 19.57 -8.82
N TYR A 448 14.68 20.49 -7.95
CA TYR A 448 14.24 21.89 -7.92
C TYR A 448 15.20 22.85 -8.63
N TYR A 449 16.47 22.46 -8.81
CA TYR A 449 17.50 23.31 -9.41
C TYR A 449 18.08 22.71 -10.70
N SER A 450 17.36 21.81 -11.39
CA SER A 450 17.77 21.34 -12.72
C SER A 450 17.82 22.55 -13.67
N PRO A 451 18.95 22.82 -14.37
CA PRO A 451 19.12 24.00 -15.23
C PRO A 451 18.15 24.10 -16.42
N THR A 452 17.26 23.13 -16.61
CA THR A 452 16.27 23.09 -17.68
C THR A 452 15.07 24.00 -17.45
N ASP A 453 14.88 24.55 -16.25
CA ASP A 453 13.79 25.52 -15.99
C ASP A 453 14.11 26.95 -16.51
N TYR A 454 15.25 27.16 -17.18
CA TYR A 454 15.60 28.40 -17.87
C TYR A 454 15.35 28.39 -19.39
N PHE A 455 14.84 27.29 -19.95
CA PHE A 455 14.47 27.21 -21.37
C PHE A 455 13.14 26.47 -21.55
N LEU A 456 12.05 27.12 -21.14
CA LEU A 456 10.71 26.91 -21.71
C LEU A 456 10.03 28.26 -21.89
#